data_AF-A0A8K0AIM0-F1
#
_entry.id   AF-A0A8K0AIM0-F1
#
_cell.length_a   1.000
_cell.length_b   1.000
_cell.length_c   1.000
_cell.angle_alpha   90.00
_cell.angle_beta   90.00
_cell.angle_gamma   90.00
#
_symmetry.space_group_name_H-M   'P 1'
#
loop_
_entity.id
_entity.type
_entity.pdbx_description
1 polymer ?
#
loop_
_entity_poly.entity_id
_entity_poly.type
_entity_poly.pdbx_seq_one_letter_code
_entity_poly.pdbx_strand_id
1 'polypeptide(L)'
;MYRGISASVLCRSFGSAVFQRSMVQSRTPSPLFSTSLMPSVLSPFSQRQPVRYISYPSDWLGSALESIHASTGLPWWITILTTTVVFRVATLPLVVKQMRNTANLTMIRPQMEELNAKIKDIGSSGLSPMEIQAARINHTEQLRALFQKHDCHPMKAFVNAFVQMPIFLTFFITLRNLAENCASLKVGGISWFTDLTTADPLYIFPLLSSLTFLTTIELGADTGVAPMGKGIRWFFRALAVGMFFLTMSMPKAVFLYWTASNFFSLISSRLLQRDAVRRALNIPLNSEVKAALARAGMTPKPQQPGMFDNIQKMIKERSEQQKKVHEVFLDSKPKATKGDNVVPKQ
;
A
#
# COMPACT_ATOMS: atom_id res chain seq x y z
N MET A 1 -26.96 -42.54 13.23
CA MET A 1 -27.62 -43.64 13.97
C MET A 1 -26.54 -44.31 14.82
N TYR A 2 -26.57 -44.03 16.12
CA TYR A 2 -26.06 -44.79 17.29
C TYR A 2 -24.77 -45.65 17.28
N ARG A 3 -24.04 -45.47 18.41
CA ARG A 3 -23.04 -46.34 19.10
C ARG A 3 -21.58 -46.14 18.65
N GLY A 4 -20.61 -45.76 19.49
CA GLY A 4 -20.51 -45.81 20.95
C GLY A 4 -19.95 -47.15 21.41
N ILE A 5 -18.62 -47.25 21.58
CA ILE A 5 -17.95 -48.30 22.37
C ILE A 5 -16.80 -47.65 23.14
N SER A 6 -16.87 -47.78 24.46
CA SER A 6 -15.83 -47.54 25.45
C SER A 6 -15.35 -48.91 25.94
N ALA A 7 -14.06 -49.08 26.24
CA ALA A 7 -13.57 -49.81 27.42
C ALA A 7 -12.03 -49.96 27.41
N SER A 8 -11.43 -49.30 28.40
CA SER A 8 -10.27 -49.64 29.22
C SER A 8 -9.85 -51.12 29.28
N VAL A 9 -8.55 -51.39 29.48
CA VAL A 9 -7.97 -52.20 30.61
C VAL A 9 -6.51 -52.61 30.33
N LEU A 10 -5.65 -52.40 31.34
CA LEU A 10 -4.41 -53.11 31.78
C LEU A 10 -3.32 -52.09 32.14
N CYS A 11 -3.17 -51.64 33.40
CA CYS A 11 -2.82 -52.36 34.64
C CYS A 11 -1.42 -53.01 34.59
N ARG A 12 -0.41 -52.37 35.19
CA ARG A 12 0.31 -52.89 36.38
C ARG A 12 1.28 -51.85 36.96
N SER A 13 1.18 -51.76 38.29
CA SER A 13 1.94 -50.98 39.25
C SER A 13 3.09 -51.82 39.84
N PHE A 14 4.17 -51.18 40.30
CA PHE A 14 5.09 -51.51 41.42
C PHE A 14 6.12 -50.33 41.45
N GLY A 15 6.26 -49.44 42.45
CA GLY A 15 6.36 -49.60 43.91
C GLY A 15 7.78 -50.06 44.27
N SER A 16 8.63 -49.45 45.12
CA SER A 16 8.53 -48.36 46.10
C SER A 16 9.94 -47.98 46.62
N ALA A 17 10.13 -46.71 47.02
CA ALA A 17 10.74 -46.17 48.25
C ALA A 17 12.23 -46.40 48.67
N VAL A 18 12.70 -45.49 49.57
CA VAL A 18 13.82 -45.51 50.57
C VAL A 18 14.92 -44.46 50.29
N PHE A 19 15.51 -43.69 51.22
CA PHE A 19 15.22 -43.21 52.58
C PHE A 19 16.34 -42.17 52.92
N GLN A 20 16.10 -41.37 53.95
CA GLN A 20 16.82 -40.15 54.36
C GLN A 20 17.90 -40.43 55.43
N ARG A 21 19.05 -39.71 55.45
CA ARG A 21 19.74 -39.30 56.71
C ARG A 21 20.91 -38.30 56.52
N SER A 22 21.03 -37.45 57.55
CA SER A 22 21.86 -36.26 57.80
C SER A 22 23.38 -36.46 57.94
N MET A 23 24.14 -35.36 57.80
CA MET A 23 25.24 -35.01 58.73
C MET A 23 25.39 -33.49 58.89
N VAL A 24 25.57 -33.08 60.15
CA VAL A 24 25.93 -31.75 60.66
C VAL A 24 27.37 -31.83 61.15
N GLN A 25 28.23 -30.87 60.82
CA GLN A 25 29.43 -30.58 61.62
C GLN A 25 29.79 -29.09 61.58
N SER A 26 30.05 -28.54 62.76
CA SER A 26 30.22 -27.13 63.16
C SER A 26 31.68 -26.67 63.25
N ARG A 27 31.97 -25.36 63.08
CA ARG A 27 32.79 -24.46 63.97
C ARG A 27 33.15 -23.09 63.30
N THR A 28 33.11 -22.02 64.10
CA THR A 28 33.37 -20.55 63.89
C THR A 28 34.86 -20.16 64.10
N PRO A 29 35.34 -18.87 64.21
CA PRO A 29 35.04 -17.55 63.58
C PRO A 29 36.29 -16.70 63.07
N SER A 30 36.05 -15.66 62.23
CA SER A 30 36.70 -14.31 62.00
C SER A 30 38.23 -14.06 61.97
N PRO A 31 38.73 -12.86 61.57
CA PRO A 31 38.52 -12.00 60.38
C PRO A 31 39.88 -11.66 59.69
N LEU A 32 39.92 -10.83 58.64
CA LEU A 32 40.90 -9.74 58.40
C LEU A 32 40.76 -9.19 56.96
N PHE A 33 40.42 -7.91 56.88
CA PHE A 33 40.67 -6.95 55.81
C PHE A 33 40.46 -7.37 54.35
N SER A 34 39.37 -6.86 53.75
CA SER A 34 39.58 -6.07 52.53
C SER A 34 38.58 -4.93 52.44
N THR A 35 39.18 -3.74 52.41
CA THR A 35 38.65 -2.42 52.13
C THR A 35 37.76 -2.36 50.89
N SER A 36 36.74 -1.49 50.98
CA SER A 36 36.11 -0.72 49.90
C SER A 36 35.52 -1.50 48.71
N LEU A 37 34.20 -1.40 48.54
CA LEU A 37 33.60 -0.62 47.44
C LEU A 37 32.07 -0.70 47.56
N MET A 38 31.45 0.48 47.52
CA MET A 38 30.02 0.66 47.28
C MET A 38 29.60 -0.18 46.06
N PRO A 39 28.44 -0.87 46.07
CA PRO A 39 27.86 -1.38 44.84
C PRO A 39 27.41 -0.18 44.03
N SER A 40 28.25 0.23 43.08
CA SER A 40 27.91 1.14 42.02
C SER A 40 26.61 0.64 41.37
N VAL A 41 25.57 1.47 41.42
CA VAL A 41 24.36 1.34 40.60
C VAL A 41 24.78 1.54 39.15
N LEU A 42 25.33 0.48 38.56
CA LEU A 42 25.65 0.41 37.15
C LEU A 42 24.44 -0.15 36.43
N SER A 43 23.85 0.72 35.63
CA SER A 43 22.81 0.50 34.62
C SER A 43 22.80 -0.91 34.00
N PRO A 44 21.63 -1.45 33.60
CA PRO A 44 21.51 -2.70 32.85
C PRO A 44 21.95 -2.53 31.38
N PHE A 45 23.16 -2.04 31.15
CA PHE A 45 23.74 -1.83 29.82
C PHE A 45 24.46 -3.08 29.28
N SER A 46 24.54 -4.16 30.05
CA SER A 46 25.28 -5.36 29.68
C SER A 46 24.37 -6.49 29.20
N GLN A 47 23.97 -6.40 27.92
CA GLN A 47 23.74 -7.51 26.96
C GLN A 47 23.07 -6.97 25.68
N ARG A 48 23.74 -6.06 24.96
CA ARG A 48 23.38 -5.79 23.56
C ARG A 48 24.11 -6.79 22.67
N GLN A 49 23.36 -7.66 21.99
CA GLN A 49 23.90 -8.41 20.84
C GLN A 49 24.42 -7.37 19.83
N PRO A 50 25.65 -7.50 19.30
CA PRO A 50 26.15 -6.57 18.31
C PRO A 50 25.30 -6.70 17.05
N VAL A 51 24.54 -5.66 16.71
CA VAL A 51 23.84 -5.57 15.42
C VAL A 51 24.91 -5.70 14.35
N ARG A 52 24.83 -6.79 13.58
CA ARG A 52 25.77 -7.12 12.51
C ARG A 52 25.69 -5.99 11.48
N TYR A 53 26.70 -5.12 11.42
CA TYR A 53 26.78 -4.02 10.47
C TYR A 53 26.95 -4.56 9.04
N ILE A 54 25.84 -4.86 8.36
CA ILE A 54 25.76 -5.02 6.91
C ILE A 54 24.67 -4.06 6.39
N SER A 55 25.11 -2.82 6.17
CA SER A 55 24.69 -1.78 5.21
C SER A 55 23.30 -1.81 4.52
N TYR A 56 22.19 -2.00 5.22
CA TYR A 56 20.86 -1.70 4.66
C TYR A 56 20.37 -0.30 5.05
N PRO A 57 19.57 0.39 4.20
CA PRO A 57 18.98 1.69 4.56
C PRO A 57 18.22 1.68 5.89
N SER A 58 17.66 0.52 6.27
CA SER A 58 16.95 0.34 7.54
C SER A 58 17.87 0.47 8.76
N ASP A 59 19.14 0.08 8.64
CA ASP A 59 20.11 0.15 9.74
C ASP A 59 20.59 1.58 9.94
N TRP A 60 20.78 2.33 8.84
CA TRP A 60 21.07 3.76 8.89
C TRP A 60 19.94 4.55 9.52
N LEU A 61 18.69 4.26 9.13
CA LEU A 61 17.52 4.90 9.73
C LEU A 61 17.38 4.51 11.22
N GLY A 62 17.61 3.25 11.58
CA GLY A 62 17.59 2.78 12.97
C GLY A 62 18.63 3.51 13.82
N SER A 63 19.86 3.58 13.33
CA SER A 63 20.96 4.31 13.97
C SER A 63 20.65 5.80 14.12
N ALA A 64 20.04 6.42 13.10
CA ALA A 64 19.61 7.81 13.15
C ALA A 64 18.52 8.04 14.20
N LEU A 65 17.49 7.19 14.24
CA LEU A 65 16.41 7.27 15.24
C LEU A 65 16.94 7.09 16.67
N GLU A 66 17.82 6.11 16.90
CA GLU A 66 18.48 5.92 18.18
C GLU A 66 19.34 7.12 18.58
N SER A 67 20.10 7.68 17.63
CA SER A 67 20.95 8.85 17.87
C SER A 67 20.11 10.09 18.21
N ILE A 68 19.01 10.32 17.49
CA ILE A 68 18.07 11.42 17.77
C ILE A 68 17.44 11.23 19.15
N HIS A 69 16.96 10.04 19.46
CA HIS A 69 16.37 9.73 20.77
C HIS A 69 17.38 9.95 21.91
N ALA A 70 18.61 9.43 21.77
CA ALA A 70 19.65 9.52 22.79
C ALA A 70 20.16 10.95 23.00
N SER A 71 20.30 11.74 21.92
CA SER A 71 20.80 13.12 22.01
C SER A 71 19.75 14.13 22.50
N THR A 72 18.48 13.94 22.13
CA THR A 72 17.40 14.88 22.48
C THR A 72 16.64 14.51 23.74
N GLY A 73 16.68 13.24 24.16
CA GLY A 73 15.85 12.72 25.25
C GLY A 73 14.36 12.64 24.93
N LEU A 74 13.96 12.87 23.67
CA LEU A 74 12.55 12.87 23.27
C LEU A 74 11.96 11.45 23.37
N PRO A 75 10.71 11.30 23.83
CA PRO A 75 9.98 10.04 23.76
C PRO A 75 9.97 9.45 22.34
N TRP A 76 10.04 8.12 22.25
CA TRP A 76 10.12 7.40 20.97
C TRP A 76 9.02 7.79 19.98
N TRP A 77 7.79 8.00 20.45
CA TRP A 77 6.70 8.41 19.57
C TRP A 77 6.97 9.78 18.92
N ILE A 78 7.54 10.75 19.67
CA ILE A 78 7.93 12.05 19.10
C ILE A 78 9.08 11.84 18.11
N THR A 79 10.11 11.07 18.46
CA THR A 79 11.26 10.80 17.58
C THR A 79 10.84 10.21 16.24
N ILE A 80 9.89 9.26 16.26
CA ILE A 80 9.33 8.67 15.03
C ILE A 80 8.55 9.72 14.23
N LEU A 81 7.69 10.50 14.88
CA LEU A 81 6.89 11.54 14.22
C LEU A 81 7.76 12.62 13.56
N THR A 82 8.73 13.17 14.30
CA THR A 82 9.61 14.23 13.80
C THR A 82 10.47 13.73 12.64
N THR A 83 11.05 12.55 12.76
CA THR A 83 11.82 11.92 11.67
C THR A 83 10.95 11.69 10.44
N THR A 84 9.70 11.25 10.61
CA THR A 84 8.74 11.10 9.52
C THR A 84 8.50 12.43 8.80
N VAL A 85 8.25 13.50 9.56
CA VAL A 85 8.03 14.85 9.01
C VAL A 85 9.27 15.34 8.24
N VAL A 86 10.48 15.14 8.76
CA VAL A 86 11.73 15.52 8.07
C VAL A 86 11.83 14.84 6.70
N PHE A 87 11.63 13.53 6.63
CA PHE A 87 11.66 12.81 5.35
C PHE A 87 10.57 13.29 4.39
N ARG A 88 9.37 13.56 4.91
CA ARG A 88 8.25 14.06 4.11
C ARG A 88 8.47 15.48 3.58
N VAL A 89 9.10 16.36 4.37
CA VAL A 89 9.52 17.69 3.90
C VAL A 89 10.63 17.57 2.86
N ALA A 90 11.59 16.66 3.05
CA ALA A 90 12.66 16.41 2.08
C ALA A 90 12.14 15.90 0.73
N THR A 91 11.08 15.09 0.72
CA THR A 91 10.44 14.60 -0.51
C THR A 91 9.39 15.55 -1.09
N LEU A 92 8.99 16.60 -0.37
CA LEU A 92 7.97 17.56 -0.83
C LEU A 92 8.25 18.19 -2.21
N PRO A 93 9.49 18.58 -2.56
CA PRO A 93 9.79 19.09 -3.91
C PRO A 93 9.47 18.08 -5.02
N LEU A 94 9.57 16.78 -4.74
CA LEU A 94 9.20 15.73 -5.68
C LEU A 94 7.68 15.70 -5.90
N VAL A 95 6.90 15.82 -4.84
CA VAL A 95 5.42 15.92 -4.91
C VAL A 95 5.01 17.14 -5.74
N VAL A 96 5.66 18.29 -5.56
CA VAL A 96 5.42 19.50 -6.36
C VAL A 96 5.68 19.26 -7.85
N LYS A 97 6.81 18.63 -8.19
CA LYS A 97 7.14 18.27 -9.59
C LYS A 97 6.11 17.31 -10.19
N GLN A 98 5.68 16.31 -9.43
CA GLN A 98 4.64 15.37 -9.84
C GLN A 98 3.32 16.09 -10.11
N MET A 99 2.88 16.98 -9.21
CA MET A 99 1.64 17.75 -9.37
C MET A 99 1.67 18.64 -10.63
N ARG A 100 2.80 19.31 -10.90
CA ARG A 100 2.97 20.11 -12.13
C ARG A 100 2.84 19.24 -13.37
N ASN A 101 3.52 18.10 -13.40
CA ASN A 101 3.45 17.16 -14.52
C ASN A 101 2.01 16.66 -14.77
N THR A 102 1.28 16.31 -13.70
CA THR A 102 -0.12 15.86 -13.80
C THR A 102 -1.04 16.96 -14.32
N ALA A 103 -0.87 18.20 -13.85
CA ALA A 103 -1.65 19.32 -14.34
C ALA A 103 -1.42 19.53 -15.84
N ASN A 104 -0.16 19.48 -16.30
CA ASN A 104 0.19 19.56 -17.73
C ASN A 104 -0.42 18.42 -18.55
N LEU A 105 -0.31 17.17 -18.06
CA LEU A 105 -0.95 16.00 -18.69
C LEU A 105 -2.46 16.18 -18.84
N THR A 106 -3.11 16.80 -17.85
CA THR A 106 -4.54 17.08 -17.90
C THR A 106 -4.88 18.15 -18.93
N MET A 107 -4.04 19.18 -19.07
CA MET A 107 -4.24 20.25 -20.07
C MET A 107 -4.05 19.75 -21.50
N ILE A 108 -3.10 18.84 -21.75
CA ILE A 108 -2.85 18.29 -23.09
C ILE A 108 -3.75 17.11 -23.45
N ARG A 109 -4.58 16.64 -22.50
CA ARG A 109 -5.50 15.52 -22.71
C ARG A 109 -6.34 15.64 -23.98
N PRO A 110 -6.88 16.82 -24.35
CA PRO A 110 -7.61 16.94 -25.60
C PRO A 110 -6.79 16.63 -26.85
N GLN A 111 -5.54 17.11 -26.90
CA GLN A 111 -4.62 16.86 -28.02
C GLN A 111 -4.24 15.38 -28.10
N MET A 112 -4.08 14.72 -26.94
CA MET A 112 -3.88 13.27 -26.89
C MET A 112 -5.10 12.50 -27.41
N GLU A 113 -6.32 12.90 -27.04
CA GLU A 113 -7.54 12.24 -27.51
C GLU A 113 -7.75 12.43 -29.02
N GLU A 114 -7.44 13.61 -29.57
CA GLU A 114 -7.46 13.85 -31.03
C GLU A 114 -6.48 12.93 -31.77
N LEU A 115 -5.25 12.81 -31.26
CA LEU A 115 -4.21 11.96 -31.84
C LEU A 115 -4.60 10.47 -31.77
N ASN A 116 -5.17 10.04 -30.64
CA ASN A 116 -5.71 8.69 -30.47
C ASN A 116 -6.93 8.40 -31.38
N ALA A 117 -7.72 9.42 -31.72
CA ALA A 117 -8.85 9.26 -32.64
C ALA A 117 -8.36 9.00 -34.08
N LYS A 118 -7.32 9.71 -34.52
CA LYS A 118 -6.72 9.53 -35.86
C LYS A 118 -6.21 8.10 -36.06
N ILE A 119 -5.54 7.50 -35.07
CA ILE A 119 -5.04 6.12 -35.21
C ILE A 119 -6.17 5.07 -35.19
N LYS A 120 -7.26 5.34 -34.47
CA LYS A 120 -8.43 4.44 -34.43
C LYS A 120 -9.16 4.41 -35.77
N ASP A 121 -9.26 5.55 -36.44
CA ASP A 121 -9.84 5.68 -37.77
C ASP A 121 -9.02 4.89 -38.80
N ILE A 122 -7.70 5.05 -38.79
CA ILE A 122 -6.75 4.28 -39.61
C ILE A 122 -6.86 2.77 -39.32
N GLY A 123 -6.97 2.37 -38.05
CA GLY A 123 -7.11 0.95 -37.68
C GLY A 123 -8.43 0.30 -38.11
N SER A 124 -9.45 1.11 -38.42
CA SER A 124 -10.76 0.66 -38.93
C SER A 124 -10.84 0.77 -40.46
N SER A 125 -9.87 1.45 -41.07
CA SER A 125 -9.70 1.55 -42.51
C SER A 125 -9.10 0.22 -43.00
N GLY A 126 -9.56 -0.30 -44.15
CA GLY A 126 -9.10 -1.57 -44.73
C GLY A 126 -7.65 -1.57 -45.26
N LEU A 127 -6.75 -0.85 -44.58
CA LEU A 127 -5.34 -0.70 -44.91
C LEU A 127 -4.55 -1.98 -44.67
N SER A 128 -3.41 -2.10 -45.35
CA SER A 128 -2.52 -3.24 -45.16
C SER A 128 -1.91 -3.26 -43.73
N PRO A 129 -1.56 -4.44 -43.19
CA PRO A 129 -0.92 -4.54 -41.87
C PRO A 129 0.36 -3.70 -41.72
N MET A 130 1.11 -3.51 -42.82
CA MET A 130 2.34 -2.71 -42.83
C MET A 130 2.04 -1.21 -42.67
N GLU A 131 1.01 -0.69 -43.34
CA GLU A 131 0.58 0.71 -43.23
C GLU A 131 0.03 1.02 -41.83
N ILE A 132 -0.74 0.10 -41.25
CA ILE A 132 -1.23 0.22 -39.86
C ILE A 132 -0.04 0.27 -38.89
N GLN A 133 0.99 -0.55 -39.11
CA GLN A 133 2.19 -0.54 -38.27
C GLN A 133 2.98 0.77 -38.40
N ALA A 134 3.16 1.29 -39.61
CA ALA A 134 3.80 2.58 -39.84
C ALA A 134 3.03 3.73 -39.16
N ALA A 135 1.69 3.73 -39.27
CA ALA A 135 0.84 4.70 -38.60
C ALA A 135 0.96 4.65 -37.07
N ARG A 136 1.11 3.46 -36.48
CA ARG A 136 1.34 3.30 -35.02
C ARG A 136 2.68 3.86 -34.57
N ILE A 137 3.72 3.69 -35.37
CA ILE A 137 5.06 4.26 -35.10
C ILE A 137 4.97 5.80 -35.13
N ASN A 138 4.39 6.36 -36.19
CA ASN A 138 4.19 7.81 -36.33
C ASN A 138 3.33 8.38 -35.18
N HIS A 139 2.27 7.67 -34.78
CA HIS A 139 1.44 8.05 -33.64
C HIS A 139 2.23 8.11 -32.33
N THR A 140 3.10 7.11 -32.09
CA THR A 140 3.96 7.07 -30.90
C THR A 140 4.95 8.23 -30.89
N GLU A 141 5.54 8.56 -32.04
CA GLU A 141 6.43 9.71 -32.19
C GLU A 141 5.71 11.04 -31.95
N GLN A 142 4.52 11.22 -32.52
CA GLN A 142 3.70 12.42 -32.32
C GLN A 142 3.30 12.59 -30.85
N LEU A 143 2.93 11.50 -30.16
CA LEU A 143 2.66 11.53 -28.72
C LEU A 143 3.92 11.93 -27.93
N ARG A 144 5.08 11.36 -28.27
CA ARG A 144 6.35 11.70 -27.63
C ARG A 144 6.71 13.18 -27.84
N ALA A 145 6.55 13.69 -29.05
CA ALA A 145 6.79 15.10 -29.37
C ALA A 145 5.82 16.02 -28.62
N LEU A 146 4.55 15.63 -28.50
CA LEU A 146 3.54 16.37 -27.72
C LEU A 146 3.92 16.46 -26.24
N PHE A 147 4.34 15.34 -25.65
CA PHE A 147 4.84 15.26 -24.27
C PHE A 147 6.07 16.15 -24.05
N GLN A 148 7.03 16.11 -24.97
CA GLN A 148 8.23 16.95 -24.91
C GLN A 148 7.91 18.45 -25.02
N LYS A 149 7.02 18.82 -25.94
CA LYS A 149 6.59 20.21 -26.14
C LYS A 149 5.98 20.84 -24.88
N HIS A 150 5.34 20.03 -24.03
CA HIS A 150 4.68 20.49 -22.80
C HIS A 150 5.40 20.08 -21.52
N ASP A 151 6.65 19.61 -21.62
CA ASP A 151 7.48 19.07 -20.53
C ASP A 151 6.71 18.17 -19.55
N CYS A 152 5.93 17.24 -20.09
CA CYS A 152 5.14 16.31 -19.27
C CYS A 152 5.25 14.88 -19.79
N HIS A 153 5.14 13.89 -18.91
CA HIS A 153 5.22 12.48 -19.28
C HIS A 153 4.42 11.61 -18.29
N PRO A 154 3.70 10.57 -18.75
CA PRO A 154 2.97 9.66 -17.86
C PRO A 154 3.85 9.04 -16.77
N MET A 155 5.08 8.63 -17.09
CA MET A 155 6.01 8.05 -16.10
C MET A 155 6.42 9.05 -15.01
N LYS A 156 6.51 10.34 -15.31
CA LYS A 156 6.81 11.38 -14.31
C LYS A 156 5.71 11.48 -13.24
N ALA A 157 4.48 11.03 -13.54
CA ALA A 157 3.38 10.99 -12.58
C ALA A 157 3.55 9.91 -11.49
N PHE A 158 4.35 8.87 -11.75
CA PHE A 158 4.57 7.75 -10.82
C PHE A 158 5.86 7.88 -10.00
N VAL A 159 6.74 8.85 -10.30
CA VAL A 159 8.06 8.96 -9.66
C VAL A 159 7.95 9.08 -8.14
N ASN A 160 6.97 9.84 -7.63
CA ASN A 160 6.75 9.94 -6.19
C ASN A 160 6.40 8.59 -5.56
N ALA A 161 5.52 7.81 -6.19
CA ALA A 161 5.16 6.48 -5.69
C ALA A 161 6.38 5.53 -5.68
N PHE A 162 7.22 5.59 -6.72
CA PHE A 162 8.45 4.81 -6.79
C PHE A 162 9.48 5.17 -5.72
N VAL A 163 9.57 6.44 -5.33
CA VAL A 163 10.46 6.90 -4.25
C VAL A 163 9.85 6.58 -2.88
N GLN A 164 8.54 6.71 -2.73
CA GLN A 164 7.85 6.51 -1.46
C GLN A 164 7.84 5.04 -1.04
N MET A 165 7.79 4.08 -1.97
CA MET A 165 7.74 2.65 -1.65
C MET A 165 9.02 2.15 -0.93
N PRO A 166 10.25 2.42 -1.42
CA PRO A 166 11.47 2.09 -0.68
C PRO A 166 11.58 2.81 0.67
N ILE A 167 11.16 4.08 0.75
CA ILE A 167 11.16 4.82 2.02
C ILE A 167 10.21 4.13 3.01
N PHE A 168 9.00 3.79 2.58
CA PHE A 168 8.03 3.06 3.38
C PHE A 168 8.60 1.73 3.88
N LEU A 169 9.19 0.93 2.98
CA LEU A 169 9.78 -0.36 3.35
C LEU A 169 10.94 -0.19 4.34
N THR A 170 11.76 0.84 4.17
CA THR A 170 12.86 1.18 5.09
C THR A 170 12.32 1.46 6.49
N PHE A 171 11.36 2.39 6.62
CA PHE A 171 10.73 2.69 7.90
C PHE A 171 10.03 1.47 8.51
N PHE A 172 9.33 0.70 7.69
CA PHE A 172 8.62 -0.50 8.13
C PHE A 172 9.56 -1.53 8.75
N ILE A 173 10.65 -1.88 8.05
CA ILE A 173 11.65 -2.83 8.54
C ILE A 173 12.33 -2.29 9.79
N THR A 174 12.78 -1.03 9.77
CA THR A 174 13.45 -0.41 10.92
C THR A 174 12.57 -0.43 12.17
N LEU A 175 11.30 0.00 12.07
CA LEU A 175 10.42 0.11 13.23
C LEU A 175 9.99 -1.25 13.77
N ARG A 176 9.84 -2.26 12.89
CA ARG A 176 9.65 -3.64 13.34
C ARG A 176 10.87 -4.17 14.08
N ASN A 177 12.07 -3.98 13.54
CA ASN A 177 13.31 -4.42 14.18
C ASN A 177 13.52 -3.71 15.53
N LEU A 178 13.23 -2.41 15.60
CA LEU A 178 13.28 -1.66 16.87
C LEU A 178 12.24 -2.16 17.87
N ALA A 179 11.01 -2.46 17.43
CA ALA A 179 9.98 -3.00 18.31
C ALA A 179 10.38 -4.34 18.95
N GLU A 180 11.13 -5.17 18.22
CA GLU A 180 11.60 -6.47 18.71
C GLU A 180 12.84 -6.35 19.62
N ASN A 181 13.78 -5.44 19.30
CA ASN A 181 15.11 -5.44 19.90
C ASN A 181 15.37 -4.28 20.90
N CYS A 182 14.55 -3.24 20.90
CA CYS A 182 14.80 -2.05 21.71
C CYS A 182 13.79 -1.96 22.87
N ALA A 183 14.26 -2.35 24.07
CA ALA A 183 13.45 -2.34 25.29
C ALA A 183 12.92 -0.94 25.66
N SER A 184 13.61 0.13 25.26
CA SER A 184 13.18 1.50 25.56
C SER A 184 11.91 1.93 24.82
N LEU A 185 11.49 1.23 23.75
CA LEU A 185 10.20 1.46 23.09
C LEU A 185 8.99 1.00 23.92
N LYS A 186 9.20 0.19 24.96
CA LYS A 186 8.13 -0.32 25.82
C LYS A 186 7.56 0.72 26.78
N VAL A 187 8.23 1.86 26.91
CA VAL A 187 7.90 2.92 27.86
C VAL A 187 7.89 4.29 27.19
N GLY A 188 7.27 5.29 27.83
CA GLY A 188 7.30 6.68 27.37
C GLY A 188 6.24 7.06 26.33
N GLY A 189 5.34 6.14 25.97
CA GLY A 189 4.11 6.50 25.28
C GLY A 189 3.12 7.25 26.19
N ILE A 190 2.01 7.72 25.61
CA ILE A 190 1.01 8.54 26.30
C ILE A 190 -0.36 7.86 26.30
N SER A 191 -1.15 8.11 27.36
CA SER A 191 -2.54 7.66 27.50
C SER A 191 -2.71 6.15 27.20
N TRP A 192 -3.30 5.78 26.05
CA TRP A 192 -3.62 4.38 25.71
C TRP A 192 -2.50 3.59 25.01
N PHE A 193 -1.35 4.22 24.71
CA PHE A 193 -0.28 3.58 23.94
C PHE A 193 1.11 3.73 24.57
N THR A 194 1.27 3.30 25.82
CA THR A 194 2.55 3.36 26.55
C THR A 194 3.66 2.51 25.92
N ASP A 195 3.33 1.30 25.51
CA ASP A 195 4.26 0.34 24.89
C ASP A 195 4.09 0.31 23.37
N LEU A 196 5.07 0.81 22.63
CA LEU A 196 5.04 0.86 21.16
C LEU A 196 5.35 -0.47 20.47
N THR A 197 5.82 -1.48 21.22
CA THR A 197 6.28 -2.77 20.69
C THR A 197 5.15 -3.76 20.46
N THR A 198 4.04 -3.59 21.15
CA THR A 198 2.88 -4.47 21.09
C THR A 198 1.85 -4.02 20.05
N ALA A 199 0.96 -4.93 19.63
CA ALA A 199 -0.24 -4.58 18.87
C ALA A 199 -1.13 -3.60 19.64
N ASP A 200 -1.99 -2.87 18.94
CA ASP A 200 -2.95 -1.95 19.57
C ASP A 200 -4.18 -2.72 20.08
N PRO A 201 -4.39 -2.85 21.41
CA PRO A 201 -5.53 -3.58 21.95
C PRO A 201 -6.88 -2.93 21.59
N LEU A 202 -6.89 -1.64 21.30
CA LEU A 202 -8.09 -0.89 20.93
C LEU A 202 -8.27 -0.77 19.40
N TYR A 203 -7.32 -1.29 18.62
CA TYR A 203 -7.30 -1.20 17.16
C TYR A 203 -7.43 0.21 16.57
N ILE A 204 -7.14 1.25 17.37
CA ILE A 204 -7.22 2.65 16.97
C ILE A 204 -6.19 2.93 15.86
N PHE A 205 -4.95 2.51 16.06
CA PHE A 205 -3.84 2.73 15.11
C PHE A 205 -4.04 2.06 13.74
N PRO A 206 -4.38 0.75 13.65
CA PRO A 206 -4.71 0.12 12.37
C PRO A 206 -5.89 0.79 11.67
N LEU A 207 -6.98 1.09 12.39
CA LEU A 207 -8.16 1.72 11.81
C LEU A 207 -7.84 3.13 11.27
N LEU A 208 -7.13 3.93 12.06
CA LEU A 208 -6.74 5.29 11.70
C LEU A 208 -5.78 5.30 10.51
N SER A 209 -4.82 4.38 10.48
CA SER A 209 -3.88 4.25 9.35
C SER A 209 -4.59 3.85 8.06
N SER A 210 -5.50 2.87 8.11
CA SER A 210 -6.30 2.46 6.96
C SER A 210 -7.24 3.57 6.46
N LEU A 211 -7.90 4.28 7.37
CA LEU A 211 -8.82 5.37 7.01
C LEU A 211 -8.07 6.56 6.39
N THR A 212 -6.93 6.95 6.98
CA THR A 212 -6.10 8.03 6.44
C THR A 212 -5.43 7.66 5.13
N PHE A 213 -5.03 6.40 4.95
CA PHE A 213 -4.54 5.87 3.66
C PHE A 213 -5.64 5.94 2.60
N LEU A 214 -6.85 5.45 2.89
CA LEU A 214 -7.99 5.53 1.98
C LEU A 214 -8.30 6.98 1.59
N THR A 215 -8.30 7.88 2.57
CA THR A 215 -8.53 9.32 2.35
C THR A 215 -7.45 9.91 1.43
N THR A 216 -6.19 9.52 1.60
CA THR A 216 -5.07 9.95 0.76
C THR A 216 -5.27 9.54 -0.70
N ILE A 217 -5.77 8.32 -0.93
CA ILE A 217 -6.10 7.83 -2.28
C ILE A 217 -7.30 8.56 -2.86
N GLU A 218 -8.38 8.73 -2.08
CA GLU A 218 -9.62 9.37 -2.55
C GLU A 218 -9.44 10.85 -2.91
N LEU A 219 -8.58 11.55 -2.16
CA LEU A 219 -8.23 12.94 -2.42
C LEU A 219 -7.07 13.09 -3.41
N GLY A 220 -6.45 11.99 -3.84
CA GLY A 220 -5.32 11.99 -4.76
C GLY A 220 -4.08 12.70 -4.20
N ALA A 221 -3.89 12.70 -2.88
CA ALA A 221 -2.92 13.52 -2.18
C ALA A 221 -1.45 13.16 -2.50
N ASP A 222 -1.17 11.89 -2.84
CA ASP A 222 0.18 11.41 -3.22
C ASP A 222 0.24 10.82 -4.63
N THR A 223 -0.91 10.48 -5.20
CA THR A 223 -0.96 9.68 -6.43
C THR A 223 -0.71 10.54 -7.65
N GLY A 224 -1.12 11.81 -7.66
CA GLY A 224 -1.00 12.65 -8.86
C GLY A 224 -1.66 12.01 -10.09
N VAL A 225 -2.50 10.99 -9.91
CA VAL A 225 -3.19 10.28 -10.99
C VAL A 225 -4.68 10.53 -10.80
N ALA A 226 -5.12 11.70 -11.23
CA ALA A 226 -6.52 11.96 -11.45
C ALA A 226 -6.76 12.20 -12.95
N PRO A 227 -7.73 11.51 -13.57
CA PRO A 227 -8.68 10.58 -12.94
C PRO A 227 -8.14 9.14 -12.90
N MET A 228 -8.04 8.56 -11.70
CA MET A 228 -7.88 7.12 -11.52
C MET A 228 -9.13 6.40 -12.05
N GLY A 229 -8.94 5.31 -12.81
CA GLY A 229 -10.05 4.52 -13.35
C GLY A 229 -10.87 3.85 -12.25
N LYS A 230 -12.17 3.60 -12.50
CA LYS A 230 -13.11 3.02 -11.51
C LYS A 230 -12.58 1.72 -10.88
N GLY A 231 -12.05 0.80 -11.69
CA GLY A 231 -11.50 -0.47 -11.21
C GLY A 231 -10.31 -0.29 -10.26
N ILE A 232 -9.37 0.59 -10.60
CA ILE A 232 -8.21 0.89 -9.75
C ILE A 232 -8.65 1.55 -8.44
N ARG A 233 -9.66 2.43 -8.49
CA ARG A 233 -10.23 3.05 -7.28
C ARG A 233 -10.83 2.01 -6.33
N TRP A 234 -11.63 1.07 -6.87
CA TRP A 234 -12.18 -0.04 -6.09
C TRP A 234 -11.12 -0.98 -5.55
N PHE A 235 -10.06 -1.25 -6.32
CA PHE A 235 -8.91 -2.01 -5.85
C PHE A 235 -8.28 -1.35 -4.62
N PHE A 236 -7.98 -0.03 -4.65
CA PHE A 236 -7.42 0.65 -3.49
C PHE A 236 -8.37 0.73 -2.30
N ARG A 237 -9.68 0.84 -2.52
CA ARG A 237 -10.70 0.75 -1.45
C ARG A 237 -10.67 -0.61 -0.76
N ALA A 238 -10.70 -1.68 -1.55
CA ALA A 238 -10.61 -3.04 -1.04
C ALA A 238 -9.27 -3.27 -0.32
N LEU A 239 -8.17 -2.76 -0.88
CA LEU A 239 -6.86 -2.81 -0.27
C LEU A 239 -6.83 -2.09 1.09
N ALA A 240 -7.42 -0.90 1.22
CA ALA A 240 -7.46 -0.16 2.47
C ALA A 240 -8.22 -0.91 3.58
N VAL A 241 -9.35 -1.55 3.22
CA VAL A 241 -10.11 -2.40 4.14
C VAL A 241 -9.32 -3.66 4.50
N GLY A 242 -8.72 -4.34 3.51
CA GLY A 242 -7.88 -5.51 3.75
C GLY A 242 -6.64 -5.21 4.61
N MET A 243 -6.05 -4.03 4.45
CA MET A 243 -4.89 -3.58 5.23
C MET A 243 -5.19 -3.48 6.72
N PHE A 244 -6.41 -3.13 7.11
CA PHE A 244 -6.80 -3.15 8.53
C PHE A 244 -6.61 -4.56 9.11
N PHE A 245 -7.15 -5.58 8.42
CA PHE A 245 -7.06 -6.96 8.88
C PHE A 245 -5.64 -7.52 8.82
N LEU A 246 -4.89 -7.18 7.77
CA LEU A 246 -3.52 -7.65 7.58
C LEU A 246 -2.56 -7.09 8.63
N THR A 247 -2.80 -5.87 9.10
CA THR A 247 -1.84 -5.14 9.94
C THR A 247 -2.23 -5.09 11.41
N MET A 248 -3.44 -5.51 11.81
CA MET A 248 -3.93 -5.38 13.20
C MET A 248 -3.02 -6.00 14.28
N SER A 249 -2.20 -7.00 13.93
CA SER A 249 -1.26 -7.67 14.83
C SER A 249 0.13 -7.03 14.88
N MET A 250 0.37 -5.98 14.10
CA MET A 250 1.67 -5.32 14.01
C MET A 250 1.93 -4.36 15.18
N PRO A 251 3.21 -4.09 15.52
CA PRO A 251 3.59 -3.13 16.54
C PRO A 251 3.05 -1.71 16.28
N LYS A 252 2.61 -1.03 17.34
CA LYS A 252 2.13 0.37 17.31
C LYS A 252 3.16 1.34 16.71
N ALA A 253 4.47 1.08 16.89
CA ALA A 253 5.55 1.88 16.31
C ALA A 253 5.41 2.08 14.79
N VAL A 254 5.05 1.02 14.05
CA VAL A 254 4.88 1.07 12.59
C VAL A 254 3.73 1.98 12.20
N PHE A 255 2.63 1.93 12.96
CA PHE A 255 1.45 2.75 12.71
C PHE A 255 1.64 4.22 13.02
N LEU A 256 2.48 4.56 14.01
CA LEU A 256 2.85 5.96 14.27
C LEU A 256 3.48 6.60 13.04
N TYR A 257 4.46 5.92 12.43
CA TYR A 257 5.04 6.36 11.17
C TYR A 257 4.00 6.46 10.06
N TRP A 258 3.23 5.40 9.83
CA TRP A 258 2.30 5.34 8.70
C TRP A 258 1.21 6.41 8.81
N THR A 259 0.59 6.53 9.99
CA THR A 259 -0.44 7.53 10.27
C THR A 259 0.11 8.94 10.07
N ALA A 260 1.28 9.25 10.65
CA ALA A 260 1.91 10.56 10.51
C ALA A 260 2.24 10.90 9.05
N SER A 261 2.73 9.90 8.31
CA SER A 261 2.96 9.98 6.88
C SER A 261 1.70 10.38 6.12
N ASN A 262 0.59 9.68 6.34
CA ASN A 262 -0.68 9.95 5.67
C ASN A 262 -1.22 11.34 6.02
N PHE A 263 -1.15 11.74 7.31
CA PHE A 263 -1.55 13.08 7.72
C PHE A 263 -0.72 14.16 7.04
N PHE A 264 0.60 13.98 6.96
CA PHE A 264 1.45 14.91 6.22
C PHE A 264 1.03 14.99 4.75
N SER A 265 0.78 13.85 4.08
CA SER A 265 0.31 13.83 2.69
C SER A 265 -0.99 14.61 2.51
N LEU A 266 -1.96 14.41 3.41
CA LEU A 266 -3.25 15.12 3.38
C LEU A 266 -3.07 16.63 3.56
N ILE A 267 -2.26 17.03 4.55
CA ILE A 267 -1.99 18.44 4.85
C ILE A 267 -1.25 19.11 3.69
N SER A 268 -0.14 18.52 3.26
CA SER A 268 0.69 19.05 2.17
C SER A 268 -0.09 19.12 0.85
N SER A 269 -0.87 18.10 0.50
CA SER A 269 -1.76 18.14 -0.67
C SER A 269 -2.79 19.27 -0.55
N ARG A 270 -3.43 19.43 0.63
CA ARG A 270 -4.43 20.49 0.81
C ARG A 270 -3.83 21.88 0.69
N LEU A 271 -2.60 22.08 1.18
CA LEU A 271 -1.84 23.31 1.04
C LEU A 271 -1.45 23.56 -0.42
N LEU A 272 -0.91 22.55 -1.12
CA LEU A 272 -0.51 22.64 -2.52
C LEU A 272 -1.68 22.84 -3.49
N GLN A 273 -2.92 22.52 -3.07
CA GLN A 273 -4.12 22.82 -3.84
C GLN A 273 -4.58 24.28 -3.74
N ARG A 274 -4.03 25.09 -2.83
CA ARG A 274 -4.38 26.52 -2.71
C ARG A 274 -3.78 27.32 -3.86
N ASP A 275 -4.60 28.16 -4.51
CA ASP A 275 -4.17 28.93 -5.68
C ASP A 275 -2.94 29.81 -5.41
N ALA A 276 -2.83 30.41 -4.23
CA ALA A 276 -1.65 31.20 -3.85
C ALA A 276 -0.37 30.35 -3.85
N VAL A 277 -0.42 29.14 -3.28
CA VAL A 277 0.71 28.21 -3.24
C VAL A 277 1.04 27.69 -4.64
N ARG A 278 0.02 27.39 -5.44
CA ARG A 278 0.19 26.95 -6.84
C ARG A 278 0.89 28.01 -7.68
N ARG A 279 0.50 29.28 -7.56
CA ARG A 279 1.19 30.39 -8.24
C ARG A 279 2.65 30.50 -7.79
N ALA A 280 2.89 30.48 -6.48
CA ALA A 280 4.25 30.57 -5.93
C ALA A 280 5.16 29.42 -6.42
N LEU A 281 4.60 28.22 -6.61
CA LEU A 281 5.33 27.04 -7.03
C LEU A 281 5.22 26.75 -8.54
N ASN A 282 4.69 27.67 -9.35
CA ASN A 282 4.49 27.50 -10.80
C ASN A 282 3.76 26.18 -11.14
N ILE A 283 2.69 25.86 -10.40
CA ILE A 283 1.79 24.75 -10.69
C ILE A 283 0.58 25.35 -11.43
N PRO A 284 0.20 24.85 -12.63
CA PRO A 284 -0.96 25.35 -13.36
C PRO A 284 -2.20 25.39 -12.48
N LEU A 285 -3.02 26.43 -12.55
CA LEU A 285 -4.16 26.59 -11.66
C LEU A 285 -5.30 25.63 -12.00
N ASN A 286 -6.12 25.28 -11.01
CA ASN A 286 -7.32 24.46 -11.28
C ASN A 286 -8.28 25.15 -12.26
N SER A 287 -8.38 26.47 -12.21
CA SER A 287 -9.17 27.28 -13.14
C SER A 287 -8.62 27.20 -14.57
N GLU A 288 -7.30 27.30 -14.74
CA GLU A 288 -6.61 27.17 -16.04
C GLU A 288 -6.80 25.78 -16.63
N VAL A 289 -6.62 24.73 -15.82
CA VAL A 289 -6.83 23.34 -16.24
C VAL A 289 -8.29 23.13 -16.65
N LYS A 290 -9.26 23.62 -15.87
CA LYS A 290 -10.69 23.55 -16.22
C LYS A 290 -11.00 24.33 -17.49
N ALA A 291 -10.43 25.52 -17.67
CA ALA A 291 -10.62 26.34 -18.86
C ALA A 291 -10.02 25.66 -20.10
N ALA A 292 -8.85 25.05 -20.00
CA ALA A 292 -8.23 24.29 -21.08
C ALA A 292 -9.12 23.12 -21.53
N LEU A 293 -9.69 22.37 -20.59
CA LEU A 293 -10.64 21.29 -20.89
C LEU A 293 -11.94 21.83 -21.51
N ALA A 294 -12.48 22.92 -20.97
CA ALA A 294 -13.71 23.53 -21.48
C ALA A 294 -13.55 24.04 -22.92
N ARG A 295 -12.42 24.68 -23.25
CA ARG A 295 -12.11 25.13 -24.62
C ARG A 295 -12.09 23.99 -25.63
N ALA A 296 -11.70 22.79 -25.19
CA ALA A 296 -11.69 21.62 -26.05
C ALA A 296 -13.06 20.94 -26.18
N GLY A 297 -14.14 21.55 -25.67
CA GLY A 297 -15.46 20.91 -25.61
C GLY A 297 -15.50 19.69 -24.70
N MET A 298 -14.44 19.45 -23.91
CA MET A 298 -14.38 18.39 -22.92
C MET A 298 -14.96 18.91 -21.62
N THR A 299 -16.29 18.85 -21.50
CA THR A 299 -16.89 18.80 -20.17
C THR A 299 -16.30 17.59 -19.43
N PRO A 300 -16.20 17.61 -18.09
CA PRO A 300 -15.73 16.45 -17.34
C PRO A 300 -16.64 15.26 -17.65
N LYS A 301 -16.25 14.46 -18.64
CA LYS A 301 -16.93 13.23 -19.03
C LYS A 301 -16.93 12.34 -17.78
N PRO A 302 -18.07 11.76 -17.37
CA PRO A 302 -18.04 10.70 -16.36
C PRO A 302 -16.97 9.70 -16.80
N GLN A 303 -16.09 9.31 -15.86
CA GLN A 303 -14.93 8.44 -16.07
C GLN A 303 -15.06 7.59 -17.34
N GLN A 304 -14.14 7.74 -18.30
CA GLN A 304 -14.09 6.81 -19.44
C GLN A 304 -14.12 5.38 -18.88
N PRO A 305 -14.93 4.48 -19.49
CA PRO A 305 -15.04 3.12 -19.01
C PRO A 305 -13.64 2.53 -18.87
N GLY A 306 -13.30 2.02 -17.69
CA GLY A 306 -11.98 1.45 -17.45
C GLY A 306 -11.73 0.29 -18.42
N MET A 307 -10.47 -0.15 -18.56
CA MET A 307 -10.14 -1.36 -19.32
C MET A 307 -11.08 -2.53 -18.98
N PHE A 308 -11.47 -2.66 -17.71
CA PHE A 308 -12.47 -3.63 -17.24
C PHE A 308 -13.88 -3.42 -17.80
N ASP A 309 -14.35 -2.18 -17.96
CA ASP A 309 -15.64 -1.89 -18.57
C ASP A 309 -15.61 -2.22 -20.07
N ASN A 310 -14.48 -2.00 -20.75
CA ASN A 310 -14.29 -2.41 -22.14
C ASN A 310 -14.22 -3.94 -22.26
N ILE A 311 -13.55 -4.63 -21.33
CA ILE A 311 -13.54 -6.10 -21.26
C ILE A 311 -14.95 -6.64 -21.00
N GLN A 312 -15.70 -6.05 -20.07
CA GLN A 312 -17.09 -6.43 -19.81
C GLN A 312 -17.97 -6.20 -21.04
N LYS A 313 -17.78 -5.09 -21.74
CA LYS A 313 -18.48 -4.80 -22.99
C LYS A 313 -18.15 -5.84 -24.07
N MET A 314 -16.87 -6.18 -24.25
CA MET A 314 -16.45 -7.23 -25.19
C MET A 314 -16.99 -8.62 -24.81
N ILE A 315 -17.01 -8.97 -23.51
CA ILE A 315 -17.59 -10.23 -23.03
C ILE A 315 -19.09 -10.26 -23.32
N LYS A 316 -19.78 -9.14 -23.06
CA LYS A 316 -21.21 -9.00 -23.35
C LYS A 316 -21.49 -9.12 -24.85
N GLU A 317 -20.75 -8.39 -25.68
CA GLU A 317 -20.85 -8.45 -27.15
C GLU A 317 -20.57 -9.87 -27.69
N ARG A 318 -19.54 -10.57 -27.16
CA ARG A 318 -19.28 -11.98 -27.49
C ARG A 318 -20.42 -12.90 -27.06
N SER A 319 -20.98 -12.69 -25.88
CA SER A 319 -22.09 -13.51 -25.37
C SER A 319 -23.37 -13.31 -26.20
N GLU A 320 -23.63 -12.09 -26.67
CA GLU A 320 -24.76 -11.78 -27.54
C GLU A 320 -24.54 -12.34 -28.96
N GLN A 321 -23.31 -12.28 -29.49
CA GLN A 321 -22.97 -12.97 -30.75
C GLN A 321 -23.14 -14.48 -30.65
N GLN A 322 -22.70 -15.11 -29.55
CA GLN A 322 -22.90 -16.55 -29.34
C GLN A 322 -24.37 -16.93 -29.25
N LYS A 323 -25.21 -16.12 -28.59
CA LYS A 323 -26.67 -16.33 -28.55
C LYS A 323 -27.30 -16.26 -29.93
N LYS A 324 -26.94 -15.25 -30.74
CA LYS A 324 -27.44 -15.13 -32.12
C LYS A 324 -27.04 -16.31 -33.00
N VAL A 325 -25.79 -16.77 -32.91
CA VAL A 325 -25.33 -17.97 -33.63
C VAL A 325 -26.09 -19.22 -33.17
N HIS A 326 -26.36 -19.35 -31.87
CA HIS A 326 -27.13 -20.46 -31.32
C HIS A 326 -28.61 -20.42 -31.77
N GLU A 327 -29.25 -19.25 -31.80
CA GLU A 327 -30.61 -19.08 -32.32
C GLU A 327 -30.69 -19.45 -33.80
N VAL A 328 -29.75 -18.98 -34.63
CA VAL A 328 -29.67 -19.36 -36.06
C VAL A 328 -29.47 -20.87 -36.21
N PHE A 329 -28.63 -21.49 -35.37
CA PHE A 329 -28.44 -22.94 -35.39
C PHE A 329 -29.72 -23.69 -35.02
N LEU A 330 -30.48 -23.22 -34.01
CA LEU A 330 -31.75 -23.82 -33.60
C LEU A 330 -32.83 -23.67 -34.67
N ASP A 331 -32.89 -22.53 -35.37
CA ASP A 331 -33.86 -22.28 -36.44
C ASP A 331 -33.52 -23.05 -37.72
N SER A 332 -32.24 -23.36 -37.95
CA SER A 332 -31.77 -24.19 -39.06
C SER A 332 -31.96 -25.70 -38.87
N LYS A 333 -32.36 -26.17 -37.67
CA LYS A 333 -32.64 -27.59 -37.46
C LYS A 333 -33.96 -27.96 -38.13
N PRO A 334 -34.00 -28.98 -39.01
CA PRO A 334 -35.24 -29.41 -39.63
C PRO A 334 -36.23 -29.89 -38.56
N LYS A 335 -37.46 -29.35 -38.61
CA LYS A 335 -38.56 -29.81 -37.74
C LYS A 335 -38.79 -31.30 -38.03
N ALA A 336 -38.60 -32.14 -37.02
CA ALA A 336 -38.90 -33.57 -37.12
C ALA A 336 -40.39 -33.74 -37.47
N THR A 337 -40.68 -34.17 -38.69
CA THR A 337 -41.99 -34.66 -39.11
C THR A 337 -42.35 -35.88 -38.27
N LYS A 338 -43.37 -35.75 -37.41
CA LYS A 338 -44.00 -36.88 -36.73
C LYS A 338 -44.51 -37.85 -37.80
N GLY A 339 -43.87 -39.02 -37.88
CA GLY A 339 -44.37 -40.14 -38.68
C GLY A 339 -45.62 -40.71 -38.02
N ASP A 340 -46.72 -40.75 -38.79
CA ASP A 340 -47.94 -41.44 -38.43
C ASP A 340 -47.69 -42.96 -38.42
N ASN A 341 -47.70 -43.56 -37.23
CA ASN A 341 -47.73 -45.01 -37.06
C ASN A 341 -49.15 -45.51 -37.35
N VAL A 342 -49.38 -45.97 -38.58
CA VAL A 342 -50.55 -46.80 -38.92
C VAL A 342 -50.22 -48.24 -38.52
N VAL A 343 -50.89 -48.72 -37.47
CA VAL A 343 -50.89 -50.12 -37.04
C VAL A 343 -51.81 -50.93 -37.99
N PRO A 344 -51.36 -52.04 -38.59
CA PRO A 344 -52.25 -52.91 -39.37
C PRO A 344 -53.04 -53.82 -38.42
N LYS A 345 -54.36 -53.85 -38.59
CA LYS A 345 -55.26 -54.83 -37.95
C LYS A 345 -55.07 -56.21 -38.59
N GLN A 346 -54.83 -57.22 -37.76
CA GLN A 346 -55.34 -58.58 -37.93
C GLN A 346 -56.00 -58.99 -36.62
#